data_AF-A0A933JPI7-F1
#
_entry.id   AF-A0A933JPI7-F1
#
_cell.length_a   1.000
_cell.length_b   1.000
_cell.length_c   1.000
_cell.angle_alpha   90.00
_cell.angle_beta   90.00
_cell.angle_gamma   90.00
#
_symmetry.space_group_name_H-M   'P 1'
#
loop_
_entity.id
_entity.type
_entity.pdbx_description
1 polymer ?
#
loop_
_entity_poly.entity_id
_entity_poly.type
_entity_poly.pdbx_seq_one_letter_code
_entity_poly.pdbx_strand_id
1 'polypeptide(L)'
;MTHAPLWRELLSKLNEQEAATPDLYVEPKRAASVEVTSEFDDEPQSRLKFLLVGAQGGGKSTELSRISRLLAPRTQSVGIDLDASGVNASTVGAFDLLYLSGLAMLSLLPAGERKPLFAALSRAYADSENPADLGSVDQAVDSLATFGTLTSTAAEAVGLMSPGLGPAISVIRAGKFAVRLLQRGVVAETSPQGSKLAFATHSIAQTLEAREPGRPLCVLIDGLEKMNGESEARFRELFESTSLLVQAPWATVISSPPCTMTVTNGAENRGWRSKVVWGFGDDQQDSLVKLVRRRFDATGMGDACVANAQLEELVKTAGCLPRHVIRLCREAVRSANQASRSRIEKEDVAHASRRLAESLGNGLTDEDFAELQYVRHQRKLRRNESAARLFADGRILAYPPPESAPFVDWRVHPALAPYFQLTADTTTAPEPA
;
A
#
# COMPACT_ATOMS: atom_id res chain seq x y z
N MET A 1 -13.72 12.70 -35.12
CA MET A 1 -12.43 12.72 -34.39
C MET A 1 -12.25 11.37 -33.73
N THR A 2 -11.07 10.76 -33.79
CA THR A 2 -10.84 9.45 -33.15
C THR A 2 -10.64 9.66 -31.64
N HIS A 3 -11.42 8.97 -30.81
CA HIS A 3 -11.32 9.07 -29.34
C HIS A 3 -10.09 8.34 -28.75
N ALA A 4 -9.33 7.61 -29.58
CA ALA A 4 -8.18 6.80 -29.16
C ALA A 4 -7.07 7.55 -28.39
N PRO A 5 -6.75 8.83 -28.65
CA PRO A 5 -5.81 9.59 -27.82
C PRO A 5 -6.33 9.84 -26.41
N LEU A 6 -7.61 10.21 -26.27
CA LEU A 6 -8.26 10.47 -24.98
C LEU A 6 -8.33 9.19 -24.13
N TRP A 7 -8.65 8.04 -24.75
CA TRP A 7 -8.63 6.76 -24.06
C TRP A 7 -7.24 6.38 -23.53
N ARG A 8 -6.18 6.67 -24.29
CA ARG A 8 -4.79 6.45 -23.85
C ARG A 8 -4.41 7.34 -22.68
N GLU A 9 -4.81 8.61 -22.72
CA GLU A 9 -4.60 9.56 -21.63
C GLU A 9 -5.36 9.13 -20.37
N LEU A 10 -6.64 8.73 -20.49
CA LEU A 10 -7.41 8.19 -19.37
C LEU A 10 -6.81 6.92 -18.79
N LEU A 11 -6.34 6.00 -19.63
CA LEU A 11 -5.61 4.83 -19.13
C LEU A 11 -4.34 5.21 -18.39
N SER A 12 -3.64 6.26 -18.83
CA SER A 12 -2.48 6.80 -18.10
C SER A 12 -2.90 7.34 -16.74
N LYS A 13 -3.95 8.16 -16.66
CA LYS A 13 -4.47 8.73 -15.40
C LYS A 13 -5.05 7.69 -14.44
N LEU A 14 -5.63 6.61 -14.96
CA LEU A 14 -6.04 5.46 -14.14
C LEU A 14 -4.86 4.63 -13.64
N ASN A 15 -3.69 4.70 -14.30
CA ASN A 15 -2.46 4.07 -13.84
C ASN A 15 -1.66 4.94 -12.86
N GLU A 16 -1.91 6.26 -12.82
CA GLU A 16 -1.30 7.15 -11.82
C GLU A 16 -1.71 6.70 -10.42
N GLN A 17 -0.70 6.34 -9.61
CA GLN A 17 -0.91 6.05 -8.20
C GLN A 17 -1.55 7.27 -7.53
N GLU A 18 -2.60 7.00 -6.76
CA GLU A 18 -3.37 8.00 -6.01
C GLU A 18 -2.49 8.88 -5.12
N ALA A 19 -1.39 8.31 -4.62
CA ALA A 19 -0.35 8.97 -3.82
C ALA A 19 0.28 10.20 -4.49
N ALA A 20 0.38 10.22 -5.82
CA ALA A 20 1.08 11.27 -6.56
C ALA A 20 0.20 12.51 -6.84
N THR A 21 -1.11 12.43 -6.61
CA THR A 21 -2.05 13.51 -6.96
C THR A 21 -2.97 13.80 -5.78
N PRO A 22 -2.67 14.82 -4.93
CA PRO A 22 -3.45 15.14 -3.74
C PRO A 22 -4.95 15.26 -3.95
N ASP A 23 -5.36 15.73 -5.12
CA ASP A 23 -6.76 15.97 -5.51
C ASP A 23 -7.58 14.69 -5.73
N LEU A 24 -6.89 13.55 -5.86
CA LEU A 24 -7.50 12.23 -6.06
C LEU A 24 -7.67 11.45 -4.75
N TYR A 25 -7.38 12.04 -3.59
CA TYR A 25 -7.74 11.39 -2.32
C TYR A 25 -9.21 11.62 -1.99
N VAL A 26 -9.90 10.54 -1.57
CA VAL A 26 -11.22 10.62 -0.95
C VAL A 26 -11.13 9.92 0.39
N GLU A 27 -11.49 10.64 1.45
CA GLU A 27 -11.34 10.17 2.83
C GLU A 27 -12.42 9.12 3.18
N PRO A 28 -12.02 7.91 3.61
CA PRO A 28 -12.95 6.95 4.19
C PRO A 28 -13.51 7.43 5.53
N LYS A 29 -14.67 6.91 5.95
CA LYS A 29 -15.32 7.31 7.22
C LYS A 29 -14.45 6.98 8.43
N ARG A 30 -13.65 5.91 8.31
CA ARG A 30 -12.68 5.45 9.30
C ARG A 30 -11.28 5.45 8.68
N ALA A 31 -10.80 6.65 8.36
CA ALA A 31 -9.48 6.86 7.77
C ALA A 31 -8.37 6.61 8.80
N ALA A 32 -7.55 5.58 8.58
CA ALA A 32 -6.40 5.27 9.43
C ALA A 32 -5.42 6.44 9.51
N SER A 33 -5.31 7.24 8.44
CA SER A 33 -4.47 8.43 8.41
C SER A 33 -4.86 9.47 9.44
N VAL A 34 -6.15 9.68 9.71
CA VAL A 34 -6.64 10.61 10.73
C VAL A 34 -6.26 10.11 12.12
N GLU A 35 -6.48 8.82 12.41
CA GLU A 35 -6.13 8.23 13.71
C GLU A 35 -4.64 8.30 14.01
N VAL A 36 -3.79 7.88 13.06
CA VAL A 36 -2.33 7.94 13.22
C VAL A 36 -1.89 9.38 13.46
N THR A 37 -2.40 10.30 12.66
CA THR A 37 -2.04 11.72 12.74
C THR A 37 -2.46 12.33 14.08
N SER A 38 -3.66 12.01 14.59
CA SER A 38 -4.12 12.46 15.91
C SER A 38 -3.22 11.96 17.04
N GLU A 39 -2.80 10.70 17.01
CA GLU A 39 -1.90 10.17 18.04
C GLU A 39 -0.50 10.81 18.01
N PHE A 40 -0.02 11.19 16.82
CA PHE A 40 1.18 12.01 16.70
C PHE A 40 0.99 13.44 17.26
N ASP A 41 -0.21 14.01 17.20
CA ASP A 41 -0.50 15.31 17.80
C ASP A 41 -0.54 15.23 19.33
N ASP A 42 -1.05 14.12 19.86
CA ASP A 42 -1.12 13.87 21.31
C ASP A 42 0.27 13.58 21.92
N GLU A 43 1.16 12.92 21.16
CA GLU A 43 2.51 12.57 21.59
C GLU A 43 3.61 13.00 20.58
N PRO A 44 3.85 14.30 20.33
CA PRO A 44 4.71 14.76 19.23
C PRO A 44 6.17 14.31 19.30
N GLN A 45 6.67 13.97 20.49
CA GLN A 45 8.06 13.54 20.69
C GLN A 45 8.18 12.02 20.86
N SER A 46 7.08 11.28 20.83
CA SER A 46 7.15 9.83 21.01
C SER A 46 7.53 9.12 19.72
N ARG A 47 8.28 8.02 19.87
CA ARG A 47 8.76 7.19 18.77
C ARG A 47 7.70 6.17 18.39
N LEU A 48 6.48 6.63 18.10
CA LEU A 48 5.33 5.79 17.84
C LEU A 48 5.59 4.81 16.69
N LYS A 49 5.05 3.59 16.83
CA LYS A 49 5.24 2.50 15.87
C LYS A 49 3.87 2.04 15.41
N PHE A 50 3.55 2.28 14.13
CA PHE A 50 2.26 1.97 13.55
C PHE A 50 2.37 0.91 12.46
N LEU A 51 1.40 0.00 12.45
CA LEU A 51 1.17 -0.95 11.37
C LEU A 51 -0.19 -0.64 10.72
N LEU A 52 -0.20 -0.29 9.44
CA LEU A 52 -1.44 -0.22 8.68
C LEU A 52 -1.80 -1.62 8.21
N VAL A 53 -2.87 -2.19 8.79
CA VAL A 53 -3.27 -3.59 8.60
C VAL A 53 -4.55 -3.68 7.79
N GLY A 54 -4.68 -4.71 6.96
CA GLY A 54 -5.87 -4.92 6.13
C GLY A 54 -5.58 -5.65 4.83
N ALA A 55 -6.63 -5.93 4.06
CA ALA A 55 -6.55 -6.67 2.81
C ALA A 55 -5.66 -5.97 1.78
N GLN A 56 -5.20 -6.74 0.79
CA GLN A 56 -4.56 -6.16 -0.38
C GLN A 56 -5.58 -5.30 -1.16
N GLY A 57 -5.16 -4.10 -1.58
CA GLY A 57 -6.03 -3.20 -2.34
C GLY A 57 -7.05 -2.38 -1.52
N GLY A 58 -7.05 -2.52 -0.19
CA GLY A 58 -7.89 -1.71 0.72
C GLY A 58 -7.50 -0.23 0.82
N GLY A 59 -6.38 0.19 0.22
CA GLY A 59 -5.93 1.60 0.21
C GLY A 59 -4.81 1.92 1.19
N LYS A 60 -4.07 0.93 1.71
CA LYS A 60 -2.96 1.16 2.66
C LYS A 60 -1.92 2.17 2.16
N SER A 61 -1.45 2.00 0.93
CA SER A 61 -0.52 2.94 0.26
C SER A 61 -1.09 4.37 0.16
N THR A 62 -2.39 4.49 -0.14
CA THR A 62 -3.09 5.77 -0.21
C THR A 62 -3.17 6.44 1.17
N GLU A 63 -3.53 5.68 2.21
CA GLU A 63 -3.54 6.15 3.61
C GLU A 63 -2.14 6.53 4.09
N LEU A 64 -1.11 5.74 3.77
CA LEU A 64 0.28 6.02 4.13
C LEU A 64 0.79 7.31 3.48
N SER A 65 0.45 7.53 2.22
CA SER A 65 0.76 8.78 1.50
C SER A 65 -0.01 9.98 2.06
N ARG A 66 -1.22 9.76 2.58
CA ARG A 66 -1.98 10.79 3.31
C ARG A 66 -1.32 11.12 4.64
N ILE A 67 -0.88 10.13 5.41
CA ILE A 67 -0.13 10.32 6.67
C ILE A 67 1.14 11.12 6.43
N SER A 68 1.95 10.75 5.43
CA SER A 68 3.16 11.49 5.07
C SER A 68 2.89 12.99 4.87
N ARG A 69 1.82 13.33 4.12
CA ARG A 69 1.42 14.73 3.88
C ARG A 69 0.94 15.44 5.15
N LEU A 70 0.14 14.78 5.98
CA LEU A 70 -0.39 15.36 7.22
C LEU A 70 0.71 15.57 8.28
N LEU A 71 1.73 14.73 8.28
CA LEU A 71 2.88 14.83 9.18
C LEU A 71 3.99 15.76 8.67
N ALA A 72 4.08 16.02 7.37
CA ALA A 72 5.16 16.83 6.77
C ALA A 72 5.43 18.19 7.47
N PRO A 73 4.42 18.96 7.93
CA PRO A 73 4.67 20.22 8.63
C PRO A 73 5.35 20.08 10.00
N ARG A 74 5.28 18.90 10.62
CA ARG A 74 5.67 18.67 12.02
C ARG A 74 6.83 17.69 12.17
N THR A 75 7.06 16.81 11.21
CA THR A 75 8.11 15.80 11.28
C THR A 75 9.11 15.95 10.13
N GLN A 76 10.31 15.41 10.34
CA GLN A 76 11.24 15.08 9.28
C GLN A 76 10.85 13.69 8.74
N SER A 77 9.97 13.67 7.74
CA SER A 77 9.43 12.43 7.18
C SER A 77 10.25 11.93 5.98
N VAL A 78 10.48 10.62 5.91
CA VAL A 78 10.95 9.95 4.69
C VAL A 78 10.07 8.73 4.38
N GLY A 79 9.64 8.61 3.13
CA GLY A 79 8.86 7.48 2.63
C GLY A 79 9.73 6.49 1.86
N ILE A 80 9.44 5.20 1.98
CA ILE A 80 10.11 4.11 1.26
C ILE A 80 9.04 3.32 0.51
N ASP A 81 9.09 3.30 -0.82
CA ASP A 81 8.27 2.42 -1.65
C ASP A 81 9.14 1.23 -2.11
N LEU A 82 8.96 0.08 -1.47
CA LEU A 82 9.75 -1.12 -1.78
C LEU A 82 9.53 -1.59 -3.22
N ASP A 83 8.30 -1.49 -3.73
CA ASP A 83 7.97 -1.95 -5.07
C ASP A 83 8.60 -1.05 -6.14
N ALA A 84 8.45 0.27 -5.99
CA ALA A 84 9.06 1.23 -6.90
C ALA A 84 10.59 1.21 -6.83
N SER A 85 11.17 0.80 -5.69
CA SER A 85 12.62 0.57 -5.51
C SER A 85 13.12 -0.74 -6.14
N GLY A 86 12.24 -1.55 -6.72
CA GLY A 86 12.58 -2.87 -7.26
C GLY A 86 12.98 -3.89 -6.19
N VAL A 87 12.62 -3.65 -4.94
CA VAL A 87 12.90 -4.55 -3.82
C VAL A 87 11.80 -5.61 -3.77
N ASN A 88 12.20 -6.88 -3.79
CA ASN A 88 11.26 -7.97 -3.63
C ASN A 88 10.80 -8.08 -2.17
N ALA A 89 9.59 -7.63 -1.89
CA ALA A 89 8.99 -7.70 -0.55
C ALA A 89 9.02 -9.11 0.08
N SER A 90 8.96 -10.19 -0.73
CA SER A 90 8.97 -11.55 -0.19
C SER A 90 10.29 -11.95 0.48
N THR A 91 11.40 -11.28 0.16
CA THR A 91 12.72 -11.58 0.71
C THR A 91 13.19 -10.59 1.76
N VAL A 92 12.43 -9.50 1.98
CA VAL A 92 12.79 -8.44 2.92
C VAL A 92 12.49 -8.87 4.34
N GLY A 93 13.51 -8.86 5.20
CA GLY A 93 13.40 -9.04 6.65
C GLY A 93 13.42 -7.72 7.43
N ALA A 94 13.22 -7.78 8.75
CA ALA A 94 13.26 -6.59 9.61
C ALA A 94 14.64 -5.91 9.63
N PHE A 95 15.71 -6.71 9.46
CA PHE A 95 17.08 -6.22 9.31
C PHE A 95 17.25 -5.37 8.03
N ASP A 96 16.68 -5.83 6.91
CA ASP A 96 16.69 -5.10 5.64
C ASP A 96 15.87 -3.81 5.74
N LEU A 97 14.69 -3.86 6.36
CA LEU A 97 13.88 -2.66 6.59
C LEU A 97 14.59 -1.62 7.44
N LEU A 98 15.37 -2.05 8.45
CA LEU A 98 16.18 -1.14 9.26
C LEU A 98 17.29 -0.49 8.43
N TYR A 99 17.97 -1.27 7.57
CA TYR A 99 18.97 -0.75 6.64
C TYR A 99 18.37 0.25 5.64
N LEU A 100 17.27 -0.12 4.99
CA LEU A 100 16.54 0.74 4.05
C LEU A 100 16.06 2.03 4.72
N SER A 101 15.63 1.96 5.98
CA SER A 101 15.28 3.14 6.79
C SER A 101 16.48 4.07 6.98
N GLY A 102 17.65 3.50 7.33
CA GLY A 102 18.91 4.24 7.41
C GLY A 102 19.27 4.92 6.09
N LEU A 103 19.16 4.19 4.99
CA LEU A 103 19.47 4.68 3.65
C LEU A 103 18.52 5.82 3.23
N ALA A 104 17.23 5.67 3.50
CA ALA A 104 16.23 6.69 3.23
C ALA A 104 16.53 7.98 4.01
N MET A 105 16.86 7.86 5.31
CA MET A 105 17.23 9.00 6.14
C MET A 105 18.48 9.75 5.64
N LEU A 106 19.45 9.06 5.03
CA LEU A 106 20.61 9.73 4.42
C LEU A 106 20.22 10.71 3.31
N SER A 107 19.07 10.52 2.64
CA SER A 107 18.57 11.46 1.63
C SER A 107 18.27 12.85 2.21
N LEU A 108 17.97 12.94 3.50
CA LEU A 108 17.70 14.19 4.21
C LEU A 108 18.98 14.96 4.59
N LEU A 109 20.15 14.32 4.48
CA LEU A 109 21.43 14.97 4.78
C LEU A 109 22.03 15.63 3.52
N PRO A 110 22.83 16.69 3.67
CA PRO A 110 23.66 17.22 2.58
C PRO A 110 24.66 16.17 2.08
N ALA A 111 24.97 16.17 0.78
CA ALA A 111 25.82 15.16 0.13
C ALA A 111 27.18 14.95 0.85
N GLY A 112 27.80 16.02 1.36
CA GLY A 112 29.08 15.96 2.07
C GLY A 112 29.05 15.16 3.38
N GLU A 113 27.89 15.08 4.03
CA GLU A 113 27.71 14.38 5.31
C GLU A 113 27.27 12.93 5.13
N ARG A 114 26.72 12.56 3.96
CA ARG A 114 26.20 11.21 3.72
C ARG A 114 27.29 10.15 3.70
N LYS A 115 28.45 10.43 3.09
CA LYS A 115 29.51 9.45 2.83
C LYS A 115 30.02 8.72 4.10
N PRO A 116 30.43 9.40 5.19
CA PRO A 116 30.92 8.71 6.38
C PRO A 116 29.83 7.87 7.06
N LEU A 117 28.59 8.38 7.11
CA LEU A 117 27.46 7.66 7.70
C LEU A 117 27.02 6.46 6.87
N PHE A 118 26.98 6.60 5.54
CA PHE A 118 26.75 5.50 4.61
C PHE A 118 27.82 4.42 4.75
N ALA A 119 29.10 4.79 4.81
CA ALA A 119 30.16 3.80 4.99
C ALA A 119 30.00 2.98 6.30
N ALA A 120 29.56 3.62 7.38
CA ALA A 120 29.24 2.93 8.64
C ALA A 120 28.01 2.02 8.50
N LEU A 121 26.94 2.52 7.87
CA LEU A 121 25.69 1.78 7.62
C LEU A 121 25.94 0.55 6.73
N SER A 122 26.59 0.71 5.59
CA SER A 122 26.93 -0.35 4.64
C SER A 122 27.82 -1.41 5.27
N ARG A 123 28.81 -1.03 6.08
CA ARG A 123 29.64 -1.98 6.81
C ARG A 123 28.83 -2.75 7.86
N ALA A 124 27.93 -2.08 8.57
CA ALA A 124 27.07 -2.74 9.55
C ALA A 124 26.08 -3.72 8.90
N TYR A 125 25.59 -3.39 7.70
CA TYR A 125 24.69 -4.24 6.93
C TYR A 125 25.40 -5.42 6.27
N ALA A 126 26.49 -5.18 5.52
CA ALA A 126 27.25 -6.21 4.82
C ALA A 126 28.05 -7.12 5.77
N ASP A 127 28.40 -6.63 6.97
CA ASP A 127 29.27 -7.30 7.94
C ASP A 127 30.66 -7.64 7.35
N SER A 128 30.95 -8.93 7.09
CA SER A 128 32.21 -9.40 6.49
C SER A 128 32.20 -9.43 4.96
N GLU A 129 31.02 -9.24 4.33
CA GLU A 129 30.90 -9.13 2.89
C GLU A 129 31.39 -7.76 2.39
N ASN A 130 31.81 -7.70 1.13
CA ASN A 130 32.42 -6.50 0.57
C ASN A 130 31.39 -5.36 0.48
N PRO A 131 31.50 -4.27 1.28
CA PRO A 131 30.53 -3.18 1.25
C PRO A 131 30.45 -2.48 -0.10
N ALA A 132 31.47 -2.65 -0.97
CA ALA A 132 31.47 -2.12 -2.33
C ALA A 132 30.34 -2.71 -3.20
N ASP A 133 29.81 -3.89 -2.86
CA ASP A 133 28.72 -4.53 -3.60
C ASP A 133 27.38 -3.80 -3.45
N LEU A 134 27.26 -2.95 -2.42
CA LEU A 134 26.11 -2.08 -2.17
C LEU A 134 26.18 -0.77 -2.97
N GLY A 135 27.27 -0.53 -3.70
CA GLY A 135 27.46 0.65 -4.54
C GLY A 135 27.89 1.91 -3.77
N SER A 136 27.88 3.04 -4.47
CA SER A 136 28.14 4.36 -3.88
C SER A 136 26.91 4.89 -3.13
N VAL A 137 27.12 5.88 -2.25
CA VAL A 137 26.03 6.50 -1.49
C VAL A 137 24.96 7.13 -2.39
N ASP A 138 25.37 7.81 -3.46
CA ASP A 138 24.43 8.46 -4.38
C ASP A 138 23.63 7.42 -5.15
N GLN A 139 24.28 6.36 -5.65
CA GLN A 139 23.57 5.24 -6.29
C GLN A 139 22.58 4.55 -5.34
N ALA A 140 22.96 4.35 -4.08
CA ALA A 140 22.11 3.69 -3.09
C ALA A 140 20.91 4.58 -2.71
N VAL A 141 21.12 5.88 -2.50
CA VAL A 141 20.03 6.81 -2.18
C VAL A 141 19.11 7.02 -3.39
N ASP A 142 19.67 7.22 -4.58
CA ASP A 142 18.90 7.47 -5.81
C ASP A 142 18.14 6.23 -6.32
N SER A 143 18.56 5.02 -5.91
CA SER A 143 17.83 3.78 -6.22
C SER A 143 16.64 3.54 -5.30
N LEU A 144 16.57 4.22 -4.16
CA LEU A 144 15.45 4.09 -3.23
C LEU A 144 14.32 5.02 -3.69
N ALA A 145 13.24 4.43 -4.19
CA ALA A 145 12.04 5.17 -4.50
C ALA A 145 11.39 5.67 -3.21
N THR A 146 11.25 6.98 -3.08
CA THR A 146 10.57 7.64 -1.97
C THR A 146 9.21 8.17 -2.42
N PHE A 147 8.14 7.90 -1.67
CA PHE A 147 6.86 8.57 -1.87
C PHE A 147 6.77 9.82 -0.98
N GLY A 148 6.14 10.89 -1.49
CA GLY A 148 5.87 12.11 -0.71
C GLY A 148 6.89 13.26 -0.85
N THR A 149 8.04 13.07 -1.50
CA THR A 149 9.06 14.11 -1.77
C THR A 149 8.67 15.06 -2.92
N LEU A 150 7.41 15.50 -2.97
CA LEU A 150 6.95 16.52 -3.91
C LEU A 150 7.17 17.96 -3.40
N THR A 151 7.63 18.18 -2.17
CA THR A 151 7.47 19.49 -1.50
C THR A 151 8.74 20.26 -1.13
N SER A 152 9.96 19.72 -1.21
CA SER A 152 11.16 20.48 -0.77
C SER A 152 12.08 20.99 -1.88
N THR A 153 12.24 20.29 -3.00
CA THR A 153 13.12 20.77 -4.10
C THR A 153 12.46 21.76 -5.06
N ALA A 154 11.13 21.90 -5.02
CA ALA A 154 10.43 22.89 -5.84
C ALA A 154 10.65 24.33 -5.34
N ALA A 155 10.86 24.55 -4.04
CA ALA A 155 11.02 25.90 -3.48
C ALA A 155 12.32 26.59 -3.95
N GLU A 156 13.39 25.83 -4.25
CA GLU A 156 14.63 26.38 -4.80
C GLU A 156 14.63 26.49 -6.34
N ALA A 157 13.72 25.79 -7.04
CA ALA A 157 13.59 25.84 -8.50
C ALA A 157 12.63 26.96 -8.99
N VAL A 158 11.81 27.55 -8.11
CA VAL A 158 10.83 28.60 -8.48
C VAL A 158 11.49 29.97 -8.76
N GLY A 159 12.78 30.14 -8.49
CA GLY A 159 13.52 31.38 -8.78
C GLY A 159 13.81 31.66 -10.27
N LEU A 160 13.59 30.69 -11.17
CA LEU A 160 13.92 30.82 -12.61
C LEU A 160 12.89 30.09 -13.49
N MET A 161 11.63 30.51 -13.48
CA MET A 161 10.62 29.98 -14.41
C MET A 161 10.04 31.13 -15.26
N SER A 162 10.40 31.15 -16.54
CA SER A 162 9.71 31.94 -17.56
C SER A 162 8.26 31.47 -17.70
N PRO A 163 7.30 32.37 -17.95
CA PRO A 163 5.90 32.00 -18.13
C PRO A 163 5.71 31.28 -19.47
N GLY A 164 5.42 29.98 -19.45
CA GLY A 164 5.07 29.26 -20.69
C GLY A 164 5.13 27.73 -20.69
N LEU A 165 5.68 27.08 -19.65
CA LEU A 165 5.73 25.62 -19.56
C LEU A 165 5.12 25.19 -18.23
N GLY A 166 4.02 24.44 -18.29
CA GLY A 166 3.37 23.87 -17.12
C GLY A 166 4.33 22.99 -16.30
N PRO A 167 4.00 22.70 -15.03
CA PRO A 167 4.88 21.93 -14.15
C PRO A 167 5.08 20.54 -14.73
N ALA A 168 6.25 20.32 -15.34
CA ALA A 168 6.73 18.99 -15.66
C ALA A 168 7.07 18.32 -14.32
N ILE A 169 6.09 17.61 -13.74
CA ILE A 169 6.35 16.62 -12.70
C ILE A 169 7.30 15.62 -13.37
N SER A 170 8.58 15.70 -13.00
CA SER A 170 9.56 14.71 -13.41
C SER A 170 9.14 13.38 -12.79
N VAL A 171 8.41 12.58 -13.56
CA VAL A 171 8.35 11.13 -13.35
C VAL A 171 9.78 10.68 -13.50
N ILE A 172 10.48 10.51 -12.37
CA ILE A 172 11.80 9.89 -12.32
C ILE A 172 11.60 8.51 -12.95
N ARG A 173 11.97 8.37 -14.23
CA ARG A 173 12.19 7.06 -14.82
C ARG A 173 13.36 6.48 -14.04
N ALA A 174 13.05 5.66 -13.03
CA ALA A 174 14.01 4.83 -12.34
C ALA A 174 14.84 4.09 -13.39
N GLY A 175 16.06 4.58 -13.65
CA GLY A 175 17.10 3.76 -14.23
C GLY A 175 17.26 2.57 -13.29
N LYS A 176 17.25 1.36 -13.84
CA LYS A 176 17.20 0.07 -13.15
C LYS A 176 18.40 -0.21 -12.22
N PHE A 177 18.63 0.62 -11.22
CA PHE A 177 19.46 0.26 -10.08
C PHE A 177 18.49 -0.24 -9.02
N ALA A 178 18.21 -1.54 -9.02
CA ALA A 178 17.50 -2.16 -7.91
C ALA A 178 18.40 -2.11 -6.68
N VAL A 179 17.87 -1.71 -5.52
CA VAL A 179 18.62 -1.80 -4.27
C VAL A 179 19.02 -3.25 -4.06
N ARG A 180 20.33 -3.50 -3.98
CA ARG A 180 20.86 -4.85 -3.73
C ARG A 180 20.75 -5.13 -2.23
N LEU A 181 19.87 -6.06 -1.89
CA LEU A 181 19.76 -6.60 -0.54
C LEU A 181 20.46 -7.96 -0.46
N LEU A 182 21.04 -8.23 0.69
CA LEU A 182 21.66 -9.51 0.99
C LEU A 182 20.55 -10.44 1.51
N GLN A 183 20.41 -11.62 0.92
CA GLN A 183 19.43 -12.60 1.40
C GLN A 183 19.86 -13.10 2.79
N ARG A 184 19.06 -12.79 3.80
CA ARG A 184 19.31 -13.19 5.19
C ARG A 184 18.06 -13.77 5.82
N GLY A 185 18.25 -14.71 6.74
CA GLY A 185 17.18 -15.16 7.63
C GLY A 185 16.87 -14.11 8.71
N VAL A 186 16.09 -14.51 9.71
CA VAL A 186 15.75 -13.66 10.86
C VAL A 186 17.02 -13.30 11.64
N VAL A 187 17.29 -12.00 11.76
CA VAL A 187 18.40 -11.46 12.55
C VAL A 187 17.84 -10.92 13.87
N ALA A 188 18.27 -11.48 15.00
CA ALA A 188 17.88 -11.00 16.32
C ALA A 188 18.53 -9.65 16.65
N GLU A 189 17.86 -8.82 17.46
CA GLU A 189 18.38 -7.53 17.93
C GLU A 189 19.66 -7.66 18.77
N THR A 190 19.78 -8.77 19.51
CA THR A 190 20.95 -9.08 20.34
C THR A 190 22.12 -9.64 19.56
N SER A 191 21.94 -9.93 18.26
CA SER A 191 23.05 -10.37 17.41
C SER A 191 24.06 -9.23 17.21
N PRO A 192 25.36 -9.53 17.06
CA PRO A 192 26.37 -8.51 16.77
C PRO A 192 26.03 -7.67 15.53
N GLN A 193 25.47 -8.30 14.49
CA GLN A 193 25.05 -7.62 13.27
C GLN A 193 23.86 -6.68 13.51
N GLY A 194 22.82 -7.16 14.17
CA GLY A 194 21.65 -6.35 14.54
C GLY A 194 22.04 -5.12 15.36
N SER A 195 22.90 -5.30 16.36
CA SER A 195 23.40 -4.21 17.21
C SER A 195 24.24 -3.19 16.44
N LYS A 196 25.14 -3.64 15.54
CA LYS A 196 25.93 -2.73 14.67
C LYS A 196 25.01 -1.90 13.78
N LEU A 197 24.01 -2.52 13.16
CA LEU A 197 23.08 -1.82 12.26
C LEU A 197 22.18 -0.84 13.02
N ALA A 198 21.67 -1.24 14.18
CA ALA A 198 20.92 -0.36 15.07
C ALA A 198 21.76 0.85 15.50
N PHE A 199 23.04 0.66 15.84
CA PHE A 199 23.94 1.76 16.17
C PHE A 199 24.21 2.71 15.00
N ALA A 200 24.46 2.16 13.81
CA ALA A 200 24.70 2.97 12.61
C ALA A 200 23.47 3.82 12.24
N THR A 201 22.28 3.22 12.26
CA THR A 201 21.03 3.93 11.99
C THR A 201 20.68 4.94 13.08
N HIS A 202 20.98 4.64 14.35
CA HIS A 202 20.84 5.60 15.45
C HIS A 202 21.73 6.84 15.27
N SER A 203 22.97 6.64 14.80
CA SER A 203 23.89 7.74 14.52
C SER A 203 23.37 8.67 13.42
N ILE A 204 22.74 8.11 12.38
CA ILE A 204 22.07 8.89 11.31
C ILE A 204 20.90 9.68 11.89
N ALA A 205 20.05 9.03 12.68
CA ALA A 205 18.88 9.68 13.30
C ALA A 205 19.29 10.83 14.23
N GLN A 206 20.28 10.63 15.10
CA GLN A 206 20.81 11.68 15.97
C GLN A 206 21.36 12.88 15.19
N THR A 207 22.04 12.61 14.06
CA THR A 207 22.57 13.67 13.20
C THR A 207 21.44 14.53 12.63
N LEU A 208 20.34 13.92 12.19
CA LEU A 208 19.18 14.63 11.66
C LEU A 208 18.38 15.38 12.75
N GLU A 209 18.17 14.75 13.91
CA GLU A 209 17.50 15.38 15.06
C GLU A 209 18.27 16.61 15.57
N ALA A 210 19.61 16.57 15.55
CA ALA A 210 20.44 17.70 15.94
C ALA A 210 20.35 18.89 14.97
N ARG A 211 20.04 18.63 13.68
CA ARG A 211 19.93 19.66 12.64
C ARG A 211 18.60 20.39 12.68
N GLU A 212 17.52 19.69 12.99
CA GLU A 212 16.18 20.28 13.10
C GLU A 212 15.54 19.94 14.45
N PRO A 213 16.00 20.58 15.55
CA PRO A 213 15.43 20.37 16.87
C PRO A 213 13.92 20.63 16.89
N GLY A 214 13.18 19.72 17.53
CA GLY A 214 11.72 19.83 17.66
C GLY A 214 10.93 19.22 16.50
N ARG A 215 11.58 18.80 15.41
CA ARG A 215 10.94 18.04 14.33
C ARG A 215 11.37 16.57 14.42
N PRO A 216 10.59 15.68 15.05
CA PRO A 216 10.93 14.26 15.18
C PRO A 216 11.04 13.59 13.80
N LEU A 217 11.85 12.54 13.73
CA LEU A 217 11.96 11.71 12.53
C LEU A 217 10.78 10.74 12.40
N CYS A 218 10.25 10.63 11.19
CA CYS A 218 9.23 9.65 10.86
C CYS A 218 9.62 8.89 9.58
N VAL A 219 9.67 7.56 9.66
CA VAL A 219 9.92 6.70 8.50
C VAL A 219 8.63 6.00 8.11
N LEU A 220 8.22 6.17 6.86
CA LEU A 220 7.03 5.51 6.31
C LEU A 220 7.46 4.44 5.31
N ILE A 221 6.92 3.23 5.41
CA ILE A 221 7.32 2.09 4.57
C ILE A 221 6.11 1.48 3.88
N ASP A 222 6.15 1.41 2.55
CA ASP A 222 5.12 0.81 1.69
C ASP A 222 5.65 -0.38 0.89
N GLY A 223 4.74 -1.20 0.36
CA GLY A 223 5.06 -2.27 -0.59
C GLY A 223 5.17 -3.67 0.02
N LEU A 224 5.01 -3.84 1.34
CA LEU A 224 4.98 -5.18 1.96
C LEU A 224 3.68 -5.95 1.63
N GLU A 225 2.65 -5.29 1.11
CA GLU A 225 1.38 -5.90 0.72
C GLU A 225 1.46 -6.80 -0.52
N LYS A 226 2.63 -6.88 -1.16
CA LYS A 226 2.92 -7.76 -2.30
C LYS A 226 3.51 -9.12 -1.91
N MET A 227 3.66 -9.40 -0.62
CA MET A 227 4.02 -10.73 -0.16
C MET A 227 2.88 -11.72 -0.45
N ASN A 228 3.09 -12.63 -1.41
CA ASN A 228 2.12 -13.66 -1.76
C ASN A 228 2.36 -14.94 -0.93
N GLY A 229 1.28 -15.68 -0.63
CA GLY A 229 1.34 -17.09 -0.21
C GLY A 229 1.65 -17.39 1.26
N GLU A 230 2.27 -16.47 2.01
CA GLU A 230 2.69 -16.70 3.42
C GLU A 230 2.59 -15.43 4.29
N SER A 231 1.65 -14.54 3.96
CA SER A 231 1.62 -13.19 4.52
C SER A 231 1.54 -13.12 6.05
N GLU A 232 0.81 -14.04 6.70
CA GLU A 232 0.76 -14.10 8.18
C GLU A 232 2.07 -14.58 8.81
N ALA A 233 2.71 -15.61 8.24
CA ALA A 233 4.00 -16.09 8.73
C ALA A 233 5.07 -14.99 8.61
N ARG A 234 5.11 -14.32 7.46
CA ARG A 234 6.00 -13.17 7.20
C ARG A 234 5.69 -11.99 8.12
N PHE A 235 4.41 -11.72 8.41
CA PHE A 235 4.03 -10.70 9.39
C PHE A 235 4.66 -11.00 10.76
N ARG A 236 4.53 -12.23 11.27
CA ARG A 236 5.13 -12.61 12.57
C ARG A 236 6.65 -12.53 12.54
N GLU A 237 7.27 -12.96 11.44
CA GLU A 237 8.72 -12.87 11.27
C GLU A 237 9.23 -11.42 11.36
N LEU A 238 8.54 -10.49 10.69
CA LEU A 238 8.91 -9.08 10.66
C LEU A 238 8.65 -8.34 11.96
N PHE A 239 7.52 -8.62 12.61
CA PHE A 239 7.01 -7.75 13.69
C PHE A 239 6.94 -8.42 15.07
N GLU A 240 7.03 -9.74 15.16
CA GLU A 240 6.95 -10.49 16.42
C GLU A 240 8.25 -11.19 16.80
N SER A 241 9.02 -11.65 15.80
CA SER A 241 10.24 -12.44 16.01
C SER A 241 11.48 -11.61 16.35
N THR A 242 11.42 -10.29 16.17
CA THR A 242 12.51 -9.38 16.55
C THR A 242 11.98 -8.02 16.99
N SER A 243 12.78 -7.31 17.79
CA SER A 243 12.50 -5.97 18.27
C SER A 243 13.22 -4.86 17.48
N LEU A 244 14.00 -5.19 16.44
CA LEU A 244 14.86 -4.23 15.71
C LEU A 244 14.13 -2.96 15.26
N LEU A 245 12.97 -3.12 14.61
CA LEU A 245 12.19 -1.98 14.08
C LEU A 245 11.46 -1.19 15.18
N VAL A 246 11.00 -1.87 16.24
CA VAL A 246 10.36 -1.23 17.39
C VAL A 246 11.38 -0.38 18.16
N GLN A 247 12.60 -0.89 18.35
CA GLN A 247 13.65 -0.18 19.09
C GLN A 247 14.29 0.96 18.30
N ALA A 248 14.00 1.09 17.00
CA ALA A 248 14.55 2.15 16.19
C ALA A 248 14.17 3.55 16.75
N PRO A 249 15.10 4.51 16.79
CA PRO A 249 14.94 5.79 17.49
C PRO A 249 14.05 6.82 16.79
N TRP A 250 13.31 6.44 15.75
CA TRP A 250 12.37 7.30 15.02
C TRP A 250 10.95 6.74 15.09
N ALA A 251 9.94 7.57 14.86
CA ALA A 251 8.58 7.08 14.69
C ALA A 251 8.44 6.35 13.35
N THR A 252 7.58 5.34 13.25
CA THR A 252 7.49 4.49 12.06
C THR A 252 6.05 4.18 11.71
N VAL A 253 5.69 4.25 10.43
CA VAL A 253 4.38 3.81 9.91
C VAL A 253 4.60 2.85 8.75
N ILE A 254 4.13 1.62 8.86
CA ILE A 254 4.38 0.57 7.87
C ILE A 254 3.07 0.06 7.30
N SER A 255 2.91 0.04 5.97
CA SER A 255 1.89 -0.77 5.28
C SER A 255 2.26 -2.24 5.46
N SER A 256 1.54 -2.96 6.32
CA SER A 256 1.91 -4.33 6.67
C SER A 256 1.60 -5.30 5.51
N PRO A 257 2.21 -6.51 5.51
CA PRO A 257 1.69 -7.62 4.71
C PRO A 257 0.19 -7.83 4.97
N PRO A 258 -0.57 -8.36 4.00
CA PRO A 258 -2.00 -8.58 4.19
C PRO A 258 -2.19 -9.67 5.25
N CYS A 259 -2.67 -9.30 6.43
CA CYS A 259 -2.89 -10.22 7.54
C CYS A 259 -4.27 -10.00 8.16
N THR A 260 -4.84 -11.07 8.70
CA THR A 260 -6.09 -10.94 9.45
C THR A 260 -5.83 -10.12 10.71
N MET A 261 -6.81 -9.30 11.12
CA MET A 261 -6.69 -8.48 12.34
C MET A 261 -6.43 -9.31 13.60
N THR A 262 -6.74 -10.60 13.59
CA THR A 262 -6.48 -11.49 14.72
C THR A 262 -5.01 -11.81 14.94
N VAL A 263 -4.15 -11.59 13.94
CA VAL A 263 -2.71 -11.88 14.03
C VAL A 263 -1.91 -10.71 14.60
N THR A 264 -2.49 -9.50 14.70
CA THR A 264 -1.73 -8.32 15.11
C THR A 264 -1.39 -8.26 16.60
N ASN A 265 -2.09 -9.03 17.43
CA ASN A 265 -1.89 -9.05 18.89
C ASN A 265 -0.44 -9.31 19.30
N GLY A 266 0.28 -10.17 18.58
CA GLY A 266 1.68 -10.47 18.87
C GLY A 266 2.58 -9.25 18.64
N ALA A 267 2.36 -8.52 17.55
CA ALA A 267 3.07 -7.29 17.25
C ALA A 267 2.70 -6.18 18.26
N GLU A 268 1.44 -6.08 18.67
CA GLU A 268 1.00 -5.10 19.67
C GLU A 268 1.68 -5.29 21.02
N ASN A 269 1.85 -6.54 21.46
CA ASN A 269 2.62 -6.87 22.67
C ASN A 269 4.11 -6.48 22.57
N ARG A 270 4.62 -6.27 21.36
CA ARG A 270 5.98 -5.76 21.12
C ARG A 270 6.04 -4.24 21.05
N GLY A 271 4.92 -3.53 21.13
CA GLY A 271 4.87 -2.06 21.10
C GLY A 271 4.40 -1.46 19.77
N TRP A 272 3.93 -2.28 18.81
CA TRP A 272 3.25 -1.78 17.62
C TRP A 272 1.82 -1.33 17.94
N ARG A 273 1.32 -0.31 17.24
CA ARG A 273 -0.07 0.13 17.25
C ARG A 273 -0.69 -0.20 15.89
N SER A 274 -1.60 -1.17 15.87
CA SER A 274 -2.26 -1.58 14.62
C SER A 274 -3.39 -0.64 14.26
N LYS A 275 -3.42 -0.19 13.00
CA LYS A 275 -4.44 0.69 12.44
C LYS A 275 -5.06 0.05 11.22
N VAL A 276 -6.34 -0.27 11.32
CA VAL A 276 -7.02 -1.04 10.28
C VAL A 276 -7.41 -0.13 9.13
N VAL A 277 -7.02 -0.53 7.92
CA VAL A 277 -7.44 0.11 6.69
C VAL A 277 -8.63 -0.67 6.13
N TRP A 278 -9.82 -0.19 6.45
CA TRP A 278 -11.10 -0.82 6.11
C TRP A 278 -11.48 -0.69 4.63
N GLY A 279 -10.93 0.29 3.92
CA GLY A 279 -11.48 0.73 2.63
C GLY A 279 -12.80 1.49 2.82
N PHE A 280 -13.71 1.38 1.86
CA PHE A 280 -14.99 2.10 1.87
C PHE A 280 -16.14 1.17 2.25
N GLY A 281 -17.01 1.64 3.14
CA GLY A 281 -18.25 0.94 3.50
C GLY A 281 -19.32 0.98 2.39
N ASP A 282 -20.39 0.19 2.55
CA ASP A 282 -21.56 0.27 1.67
C ASP A 282 -22.20 1.66 1.69
N ASP A 283 -22.18 2.32 2.85
CA ASP A 283 -22.64 3.69 3.05
C ASP A 283 -21.71 4.74 2.41
N GLN A 284 -20.63 4.32 1.75
CA GLN A 284 -19.63 5.20 1.15
C GLN A 284 -19.40 4.95 -0.35
N GLN A 285 -20.31 4.24 -1.04
CA GLN A 285 -20.20 4.01 -2.49
C GLN A 285 -20.13 5.32 -3.28
N ASP A 286 -20.90 6.34 -2.89
CA ASP A 286 -20.88 7.66 -3.53
C ASP A 286 -19.50 8.32 -3.47
N SER A 287 -18.75 8.11 -2.39
CA SER A 287 -17.38 8.62 -2.25
C SER A 287 -16.44 7.98 -3.27
N LEU A 288 -16.60 6.69 -3.56
CA LEU A 288 -15.86 6.00 -4.61
C LEU A 288 -16.29 6.42 -6.01
N VAL A 289 -17.59 6.64 -6.25
CA VAL A 289 -18.05 7.20 -7.53
C VAL A 289 -17.44 8.57 -7.77
N LYS A 290 -17.42 9.44 -6.75
CA LYS A 290 -16.75 10.76 -6.80
C LYS A 290 -15.25 10.63 -7.07
N LEU A 291 -14.57 9.69 -6.43
CA LEU A 291 -13.15 9.41 -6.67
C LEU A 291 -12.89 9.10 -8.15
N VAL A 292 -13.66 8.17 -8.72
CA VAL A 292 -13.52 7.79 -10.13
C VAL A 292 -13.86 8.96 -11.05
N ARG A 293 -14.93 9.71 -10.75
CA ARG A 293 -15.31 10.90 -11.51
C ARG A 293 -14.16 11.90 -11.60
N ARG A 294 -13.52 12.24 -10.48
CA ARG A 294 -12.35 13.16 -10.48
C ARG A 294 -11.24 12.70 -11.43
N ARG A 295 -11.00 11.39 -11.55
CA ARG A 295 -10.01 10.84 -12.48
C ARG A 295 -10.43 10.97 -13.94
N PHE A 296 -11.72 10.84 -14.24
CA PHE A 296 -12.26 11.05 -15.59
C PHE A 296 -12.34 12.55 -15.94
N ASP A 297 -12.60 13.41 -14.97
CA ASP A 297 -12.63 14.86 -15.16
C ASP A 297 -11.22 15.41 -15.41
N ALA A 298 -10.21 14.85 -14.72
CA ALA A 298 -8.80 15.21 -14.90
C ALA A 298 -8.25 14.95 -16.32
N THR A 299 -8.96 14.19 -17.16
CA THR A 299 -8.60 13.93 -18.57
C THR A 299 -9.47 14.72 -19.55
N GLY A 300 -10.37 15.58 -19.05
CA GLY A 300 -11.36 16.29 -19.86
C GLY A 300 -12.46 15.39 -20.43
N MET A 301 -12.54 14.11 -20.03
CA MET A 301 -13.54 13.17 -20.55
C MET A 301 -14.86 13.20 -19.76
N GLY A 302 -14.80 13.37 -18.43
CA GLY A 302 -15.93 13.56 -17.51
C GLY A 302 -17.21 12.78 -17.82
N ASP A 303 -18.36 13.44 -17.72
CA ASP A 303 -19.71 12.88 -17.98
C ASP A 303 -19.93 12.46 -19.43
N ALA A 304 -19.14 12.99 -20.37
CA ALA A 304 -19.26 12.64 -21.77
C ALA A 304 -18.85 11.19 -22.05
N CYS A 305 -18.09 10.56 -21.17
CA CYS A 305 -17.43 9.27 -21.40
C CYS A 305 -18.07 8.08 -20.67
N VAL A 306 -18.74 8.32 -19.55
CA VAL A 306 -19.38 7.28 -18.74
C VAL A 306 -20.55 7.89 -17.98
N ALA A 307 -21.69 7.19 -17.95
CA ALA A 307 -22.85 7.61 -17.16
C ALA A 307 -22.73 7.13 -15.70
N ASN A 308 -23.40 7.83 -14.77
CA ASN A 308 -23.29 7.54 -13.33
C ASN A 308 -23.70 6.11 -12.98
N ALA A 309 -24.77 5.59 -13.62
CA ALA A 309 -25.24 4.22 -13.39
C ALA A 309 -24.16 3.16 -13.69
N GLN A 310 -23.32 3.37 -14.71
CA GLN A 310 -22.20 2.49 -15.02
C GLN A 310 -21.10 2.57 -13.94
N LEU A 311 -20.82 3.77 -13.43
CA LEU A 311 -19.84 3.95 -12.34
C LEU A 311 -20.31 3.29 -11.03
N GLU A 312 -21.57 3.48 -10.67
CA GLU A 312 -22.20 2.85 -9.51
C GLU A 312 -22.10 1.32 -9.60
N GLU A 313 -22.38 0.74 -10.77
CA GLU A 313 -22.27 -0.70 -10.99
C GLU A 313 -20.82 -1.20 -10.88
N LEU A 314 -19.84 -0.46 -11.41
CA LEU A 314 -18.42 -0.78 -11.26
C LEU A 314 -17.99 -0.74 -9.78
N VAL A 315 -18.43 0.28 -9.03
CA VAL A 315 -18.15 0.45 -7.59
C VAL A 315 -18.75 -0.70 -6.78
N LYS A 316 -20.02 -1.01 -7.02
CA LYS A 316 -20.72 -2.12 -6.37
C LYS A 316 -20.05 -3.46 -6.67
N THR A 317 -19.67 -3.71 -7.92
CA THR A 317 -18.98 -4.95 -8.34
C THR A 317 -17.62 -5.11 -7.63
N ALA A 318 -16.90 -4.00 -7.41
CA ALA A 318 -15.61 -3.99 -6.74
C ALA A 318 -15.66 -4.29 -5.23
N GLY A 319 -16.86 -4.40 -4.64
CA GLY A 319 -17.00 -4.54 -3.18
C GLY A 319 -16.42 -3.35 -2.41
N CYS A 320 -16.46 -2.15 -2.99
CA CYS A 320 -15.91 -0.94 -2.39
C CYS A 320 -14.38 -0.96 -2.13
N LEU A 321 -13.63 -1.83 -2.81
CA LEU A 321 -12.17 -1.80 -2.81
C LEU A 321 -11.64 -0.83 -3.90
N PRO A 322 -10.94 0.27 -3.54
CA PRO A 322 -10.46 1.25 -4.52
C PRO A 322 -9.64 0.62 -5.65
N ARG A 323 -8.74 -0.32 -5.32
CA ARG A 323 -7.91 -1.02 -6.32
C ARG A 323 -8.75 -1.78 -7.35
N HIS A 324 -9.83 -2.43 -6.91
CA HIS A 324 -10.72 -3.17 -7.80
C HIS A 324 -11.59 -2.24 -8.63
N VAL A 325 -12.06 -1.12 -8.06
CA VAL A 325 -12.78 -0.08 -8.81
C VAL A 325 -11.92 0.45 -9.96
N ILE A 326 -10.67 0.84 -9.68
CA ILE A 326 -9.74 1.33 -10.71
C ILE A 326 -9.45 0.25 -11.76
N ARG A 327 -9.27 -1.01 -11.34
CA ARG A 327 -9.08 -2.14 -12.26
C ARG A 327 -10.28 -2.33 -13.18
N LEU A 328 -11.49 -2.33 -12.64
CA LEU A 328 -12.73 -2.46 -13.42
C LEU A 328 -12.88 -1.30 -14.42
N CYS A 329 -12.62 -0.06 -13.99
CA CYS A 329 -12.63 1.11 -14.87
C CYS A 329 -11.64 0.95 -16.04
N ARG A 330 -10.42 0.47 -15.77
CA ARG A 330 -9.41 0.22 -16.82
C ARG A 330 -9.87 -0.82 -17.82
N GLU A 331 -10.45 -1.93 -17.36
CA GLU A 331 -10.97 -2.98 -18.25
C GLU A 331 -12.16 -2.46 -19.08
N ALA A 332 -13.07 -1.69 -18.48
CA ALA A 332 -14.19 -1.09 -19.18
C ALA A 332 -13.73 -0.09 -20.26
N VAL A 333 -12.76 0.78 -19.94
CA VAL A 333 -12.12 1.71 -20.90
C VAL A 333 -11.45 0.95 -22.05
N ARG A 334 -10.73 -0.14 -21.76
CA ARG A 334 -10.10 -0.98 -22.79
C ARG A 334 -11.13 -1.60 -23.72
N SER A 335 -12.20 -2.16 -23.16
CA SER A 335 -13.31 -2.76 -23.93
C SER A 335 -13.96 -1.72 -24.85
N ALA A 336 -14.32 -0.55 -24.30
CA ALA A 336 -14.92 0.55 -25.08
C ALA A 336 -14.01 1.02 -26.21
N ASN A 337 -12.71 1.20 -25.93
CA ASN A 337 -11.72 1.61 -26.93
C ASN A 337 -11.52 0.55 -28.03
N GLN A 338 -11.47 -0.74 -27.68
CA GLN A 338 -11.39 -1.84 -28.65
C GLN A 338 -12.62 -1.89 -29.57
N ALA A 339 -13.80 -1.62 -29.02
CA ALA A 339 -15.04 -1.48 -29.77
C ALA A 339 -15.17 -0.14 -30.51
N SER A 340 -14.14 0.72 -30.49
CA SER A 340 -14.14 2.05 -31.09
C SER A 340 -15.30 2.96 -30.63
N ARG A 341 -15.77 2.76 -29.39
CA ARG A 341 -16.84 3.58 -28.79
C ARG A 341 -16.29 4.88 -28.23
N SER A 342 -17.14 5.90 -28.20
CA SER A 342 -16.88 7.18 -27.53
C SER A 342 -17.26 7.17 -26.04
N ARG A 343 -17.99 6.14 -25.60
CA ARG A 343 -18.55 5.98 -24.26
C ARG A 343 -18.39 4.56 -23.75
N ILE A 344 -18.30 4.44 -22.42
CA ILE A 344 -18.41 3.17 -21.71
C ILE A 344 -19.89 2.80 -21.62
N GLU A 345 -20.26 1.69 -22.24
CA GLU A 345 -21.62 1.17 -22.25
C GLU A 345 -21.79 0.02 -21.25
N LYS A 346 -23.03 -0.48 -21.09
CA LYS A 346 -23.33 -1.58 -20.16
C LYS A 346 -22.53 -2.86 -20.47
N GLU A 347 -22.28 -3.14 -21.74
CA GLU A 347 -21.53 -4.32 -22.17
C GLU A 347 -20.05 -4.24 -21.75
N ASP A 348 -19.48 -3.04 -21.68
CA ASP A 348 -18.11 -2.81 -21.24
C ASP A 348 -17.96 -3.03 -19.73
N VAL A 349 -18.95 -2.57 -18.96
CA VAL A 349 -19.05 -2.85 -17.52
C VAL A 349 -19.19 -4.35 -17.28
N ALA A 350 -20.11 -5.01 -18.00
CA ALA A 350 -20.30 -6.46 -17.88
C ALA A 350 -19.03 -7.24 -18.26
N HIS A 351 -18.29 -6.80 -19.29
CA HIS A 351 -17.00 -7.37 -19.65
C HIS A 351 -15.99 -7.23 -18.50
N ALA A 352 -15.83 -6.02 -17.96
CA ALA A 352 -14.93 -5.76 -16.84
C ALA A 352 -15.28 -6.61 -15.60
N SER A 353 -16.58 -6.71 -15.26
CA SER A 353 -17.07 -7.52 -14.14
C SER A 353 -16.74 -9.00 -14.31
N ARG A 354 -16.94 -9.56 -15.50
CA ARG A 354 -16.54 -10.95 -15.81
C ARG A 354 -15.03 -11.16 -15.66
N ARG A 355 -14.21 -10.25 -16.18
CA ARG A 355 -12.74 -10.33 -16.08
C ARG A 355 -12.25 -10.30 -14.64
N LEU A 356 -12.89 -9.50 -13.77
CA LEU A 356 -12.58 -9.50 -12.34
C LEU A 356 -13.02 -10.80 -11.67
N ALA A 357 -14.24 -11.27 -11.97
CA ALA A 357 -14.76 -12.54 -11.44
C ALA A 357 -13.84 -13.72 -11.80
N GLU A 358 -13.45 -13.84 -13.07
CA GLU A 358 -12.49 -14.84 -13.56
C GLU A 358 -11.15 -14.74 -12.81
N SER A 359 -10.63 -13.53 -12.66
CA SER A 359 -9.36 -13.31 -11.96
C SER A 359 -9.41 -13.69 -10.49
N LEU A 360 -10.52 -13.44 -9.80
CA LEU A 360 -10.68 -13.80 -8.39
C LEU A 360 -11.05 -15.28 -8.24
N GLY A 361 -11.79 -15.86 -9.18
CA GLY A 361 -12.15 -17.28 -9.19
C GLY A 361 -10.99 -18.21 -9.57
N ASN A 362 -9.99 -17.69 -10.28
CA ASN A 362 -8.84 -18.48 -10.68
C ASN A 362 -8.05 -19.01 -9.46
N GLY A 363 -7.78 -20.31 -9.47
CA GLY A 363 -7.02 -21.00 -8.43
C GLY A 363 -7.78 -21.33 -7.14
N LEU A 364 -9.11 -21.10 -7.08
CA LEU A 364 -9.92 -21.53 -5.94
C LEU A 364 -10.01 -23.06 -5.87
N THR A 365 -9.81 -23.60 -4.67
CA THR A 365 -9.98 -25.03 -4.38
C THR A 365 -11.35 -25.31 -3.73
N ASP A 366 -11.71 -26.59 -3.56
CA ASP A 366 -12.92 -26.99 -2.84
C ASP A 366 -12.92 -26.50 -1.38
N GLU A 367 -11.74 -26.49 -0.74
CA GLU A 367 -11.55 -25.95 0.60
C GLU A 367 -11.83 -24.43 0.61
N ASP A 368 -11.34 -23.70 -0.38
CA ASP A 368 -11.63 -22.27 -0.50
C ASP A 368 -13.12 -22.01 -0.69
N PHE A 369 -13.81 -22.81 -1.51
CA PHE A 369 -15.26 -22.70 -1.67
C PHE A 369 -16.01 -22.97 -0.36
N ALA A 370 -15.59 -23.96 0.42
CA ALA A 370 -16.17 -24.24 1.73
C ALA A 370 -15.99 -23.05 2.69
N GLU A 371 -14.82 -22.42 2.70
CA GLU A 371 -14.56 -21.23 3.52
C GLU A 371 -15.36 -20.02 3.03
N LEU A 372 -15.44 -19.78 1.72
CA LEU A 372 -16.25 -18.70 1.16
C LEU A 372 -17.75 -18.89 1.46
N GLN A 373 -18.27 -20.11 1.37
CA GLN A 373 -19.65 -20.41 1.78
C GLN A 373 -19.85 -20.15 3.27
N TYR A 374 -18.91 -20.57 4.12
CA TYR A 374 -18.96 -20.28 5.55
C TYR A 374 -19.03 -18.78 5.82
N VAL A 375 -18.15 -17.98 5.21
CA VAL A 375 -18.13 -16.52 5.36
C VAL A 375 -19.43 -15.90 4.86
N ARG A 376 -19.95 -16.35 3.71
CA ARG A 376 -21.21 -15.86 3.15
C ARG A 376 -22.39 -16.05 4.10
N HIS A 377 -22.48 -17.21 4.74
CA HIS A 377 -23.59 -17.56 5.62
C HIS A 377 -23.42 -17.02 7.05
N GLN A 378 -22.21 -17.07 7.59
CA GLN A 378 -21.94 -16.78 9.00
C GLN A 378 -21.42 -15.36 9.24
N ARG A 379 -20.99 -14.64 8.19
CA ARG A 379 -20.35 -13.32 8.28
C ARG A 379 -19.14 -13.30 9.21
N LYS A 380 -18.44 -14.43 9.31
CA LYS A 380 -17.29 -14.69 10.19
C LYS A 380 -16.15 -15.28 9.40
N LEU A 381 -14.93 -14.98 9.83
CA LEU A 381 -13.71 -15.55 9.27
C LEU A 381 -13.18 -16.65 10.22
N ARG A 382 -12.90 -17.86 9.70
CA ARG A 382 -12.24 -18.89 10.50
C ARG A 382 -10.76 -18.60 10.64
N ARG A 383 -10.14 -19.17 11.68
CA ARG A 383 -8.69 -19.12 11.90
C ARG A 383 -8.02 -20.31 11.21
N ASN A 384 -7.98 -20.28 9.88
CA ASN A 384 -7.29 -21.27 9.06
C ASN A 384 -6.53 -20.59 7.91
N GLU A 385 -5.67 -21.35 7.24
CA GLU A 385 -4.79 -20.84 6.17
C GLU A 385 -5.60 -20.39 4.94
N SER A 386 -6.63 -21.14 4.54
CA SER A 386 -7.51 -20.77 3.43
C SER A 386 -8.17 -19.40 3.66
N ALA A 387 -8.76 -19.16 4.84
CA ALA A 387 -9.40 -17.90 5.20
C ALA A 387 -8.40 -16.72 5.16
N ALA A 388 -7.20 -16.91 5.72
CA ALA A 388 -6.15 -15.91 5.70
C ALA A 388 -5.71 -15.57 4.26
N ARG A 389 -5.50 -16.58 3.42
CA ARG A 389 -5.16 -16.42 1.99
C ARG A 389 -6.27 -15.72 1.21
N LEU A 390 -7.52 -16.15 1.38
CA LEU A 390 -8.68 -15.55 0.72
C LEU A 390 -8.87 -14.08 1.10
N PHE A 391 -8.61 -13.72 2.36
CA PHE A 391 -8.59 -12.33 2.81
C PHE A 391 -7.42 -11.54 2.22
N ALA A 392 -6.22 -12.11 2.26
CA ALA A 392 -5.01 -11.48 1.72
C ALA A 392 -5.19 -11.11 0.24
N ASP A 393 -5.78 -12.01 -0.55
CA ASP A 393 -6.03 -11.85 -1.99
C ASP A 393 -7.28 -10.98 -2.31
N GLY A 394 -7.96 -10.44 -1.30
CA GLY A 394 -9.14 -9.59 -1.48
C GLY A 394 -10.39 -10.33 -1.98
N ARG A 395 -10.45 -11.66 -1.80
CA ARG A 395 -11.63 -12.48 -2.09
C ARG A 395 -12.62 -12.50 -0.93
N ILE A 396 -12.11 -12.32 0.29
CA ILE A 396 -12.89 -11.98 1.47
C ILE A 396 -12.58 -10.53 1.84
N LEU A 397 -13.61 -9.77 2.14
CA LEU A 397 -13.58 -8.36 2.49
C LEU A 397 -13.90 -8.19 3.97
N ALA A 398 -13.22 -7.24 4.61
CA ALA A 398 -13.49 -6.84 5.98
C ALA A 398 -14.14 -5.46 5.97
N TYR A 399 -15.35 -5.37 6.49
CA TYR A 399 -16.04 -4.09 6.68
C TYR A 399 -15.99 -3.71 8.16
N PRO A 400 -15.95 -2.39 8.45
CA PRO A 400 -15.93 -1.92 9.82
C PRO A 400 -17.18 -2.43 10.55
N PRO A 401 -17.07 -2.76 11.86
CA PRO A 401 -18.22 -3.16 12.64
C PRO A 401 -19.32 -2.09 12.55
N PRO A 402 -20.58 -2.48 12.26
CA PRO A 402 -21.68 -1.54 12.29
C PRO A 402 -21.86 -1.03 13.73
N GLU A 403 -22.44 0.14 13.92
CA GLU A 403 -22.67 0.70 15.27
C GLU A 403 -23.48 -0.26 16.17
N SER A 404 -24.28 -1.13 15.56
CA SER A 404 -25.12 -2.12 16.22
C SER A 404 -24.42 -3.44 16.58
N ALA A 405 -23.19 -3.71 16.12
CA ALA A 405 -22.48 -4.95 16.41
C ALA A 405 -20.97 -4.75 16.61
N PRO A 406 -20.36 -5.38 17.63
CA PRO A 406 -18.96 -5.14 17.96
C PRO A 406 -17.97 -5.92 17.07
N PHE A 407 -18.46 -6.69 16.10
CA PHE A 407 -17.63 -7.60 15.31
C PHE A 407 -17.48 -7.12 13.87
N VAL A 408 -16.31 -7.37 13.30
CA VAL A 408 -16.01 -7.15 11.87
C VAL A 408 -17.01 -7.91 11.01
N ASP A 409 -17.59 -7.21 10.02
CA ASP A 409 -18.49 -7.82 9.05
C ASP A 409 -17.68 -8.38 7.88
N TRP A 410 -17.47 -9.70 7.89
CA TRP A 410 -16.74 -10.40 6.85
C TRP A 410 -17.67 -10.78 5.71
N ARG A 411 -17.28 -10.45 4.48
CA ARG A 411 -18.08 -10.73 3.29
C ARG A 411 -17.27 -11.34 2.18
N VAL A 412 -17.91 -12.20 1.39
CA VAL A 412 -17.35 -12.63 0.12
C VAL A 412 -17.37 -11.46 -0.87
N HIS A 413 -16.30 -11.32 -1.65
CA HIS A 413 -16.21 -10.31 -2.69
C HIS A 413 -17.37 -10.44 -3.69
N PRO A 414 -18.13 -9.35 -4.00
CA PRO A 414 -19.34 -9.42 -4.84
C PRO A 414 -19.11 -10.03 -6.23
N ALA A 415 -17.97 -9.76 -6.87
CA ALA A 415 -17.62 -10.36 -8.16
C ALA A 415 -17.56 -11.91 -8.17
N LEU A 416 -17.49 -12.57 -7.01
CA LEU A 416 -17.53 -14.04 -6.91
C LEU A 416 -18.96 -14.60 -6.87
N ALA A 417 -19.99 -13.77 -6.85
CA ALA A 417 -21.40 -14.20 -6.82
C ALA A 417 -21.76 -15.28 -7.87
N PRO A 418 -21.29 -15.21 -9.14
CA PRO A 418 -21.62 -16.22 -10.16
C PRO A 418 -21.17 -17.64 -9.78
N TYR A 419 -20.07 -17.79 -9.04
CA TYR A 419 -19.54 -19.10 -8.68
C TYR A 419 -20.42 -19.85 -7.66
N PHE A 420 -21.23 -19.14 -6.86
CA PHE A 420 -22.14 -19.80 -5.91
C PHE A 420 -23.48 -20.17 -6.52
N GLN A 421 -23.84 -19.60 -7.67
CA GLN A 421 -25.06 -19.98 -8.39
C GLN A 421 -24.85 -21.34 -9.07
N LEU A 422 -23.65 -21.58 -9.62
CA LEU A 422 -23.27 -22.84 -10.26
C LEU A 422 -23.28 -24.05 -9.31
N THR A 423 -22.96 -23.85 -8.03
CA THR A 423 -22.96 -24.92 -7.02
C THR A 423 -24.36 -25.31 -6.55
N ALA A 424 -25.34 -24.40 -6.59
CA ALA A 424 -26.71 -24.71 -6.20
C ALA A 424 -27.38 -25.67 -7.21
N ASP A 425 -27.05 -25.54 -8.50
CA ASP A 425 -27.64 -26.34 -9.58
C ASP A 425 -27.01 -27.73 -9.72
N THR A 426 -25.82 -27.96 -9.15
CA THR A 426 -25.11 -29.26 -9.22
C THR A 426 -25.36 -30.16 -8.00
N THR A 427 -26.03 -29.63 -6.97
CA THR A 427 -26.38 -30.39 -5.76
C THR A 427 -27.82 -30.89 -5.83
N THR A 428 -28.22 -31.56 -6.91
CA THR A 428 -29.32 -32.53 -6.82
C THR A 428 -28.82 -33.66 -5.93
N ALA A 429 -29.23 -33.65 -4.66
CA ALA A 429 -28.93 -34.71 -3.72
C ALA A 429 -29.29 -36.08 -4.34
N PRO A 430 -28.43 -37.11 -4.24
CA PRO A 430 -28.85 -38.45 -4.58
C PRO A 430 -30.06 -38.81 -3.71
N GLU A 431 -31.16 -39.21 -4.34
CA GLU A 431 -32.32 -39.75 -3.63
C GLU A 431 -31.84 -40.88 -2.70
N PRO A 432 -32.21 -40.86 -1.41
CA PRO A 432 -31.92 -41.99 -0.54
C PRO A 432 -32.65 -43.22 -1.08
N ALA A 433 -31.87 -44.26 -1.38
CA ALA A 433 -32.34 -45.57 -1.82
C ALA A 433 -33.05 -46.34 -0.70
#